data_AF-A0A075HZB3-F1
#
_entry.id   AF-A0A075HZB3-F1
#
_cell.length_a   1.000
_cell.length_b   1.000
_cell.length_c   1.000
_cell.angle_alpha   90.00
_cell.angle_beta   90.00
_cell.angle_gamma   90.00
#
_symmetry.space_group_name_H-M   'P 1'
#
loop_
_entity.id
_entity.type
_entity.pdbx_description
1 polymer ?
#
loop_
_entity_poly.entity_id
_entity_poly.type
_entity_poly.pdbx_seq_one_letter_code
_entity_poly.pdbx_strand_id
1 'polypeptide(L)'
;MDPTKFYKHAEVKFKGIEEDSNLGKRLSRLLDKVVQSLPDEEQFGVVHAIWLHTKESFIESAEEFVRKNPSLHSVKQTIDEVKMSMMLWQQNTDPVCKALKEIGSGPDGFSLFWPAFKKTGYMGDSDCAISLIVDYYEYRTDDYIMGVIAHELAEMSYKWGILKKEIPNMIKMKDKGRNARLRQLTETGFRGGSDEYYKHEELPNNEARRLGFRKEIDEMLKGECVEP
;
A
#
# COMPACT_ATOMS: atom_id res chain seq x y z
N MET A 1 -6.75 -12.20 12.59
CA MET A 1 -5.90 -11.77 13.73
C MET A 1 -6.81 -11.01 14.68
N ASP A 2 -6.52 -10.95 15.98
CA ASP A 2 -7.30 -10.08 16.87
C ASP A 2 -7.06 -8.60 16.48
N PRO A 3 -8.09 -7.84 16.06
CA PRO A 3 -7.93 -6.43 15.70
C PRO A 3 -7.37 -5.59 16.85
N THR A 4 -7.69 -5.93 18.10
CA THR A 4 -7.15 -5.24 19.27
C THR A 4 -5.63 -5.38 19.33
N LYS A 5 -5.10 -6.54 18.95
CA LYS A 5 -3.65 -6.79 18.89
C LYS A 5 -3.01 -5.99 17.76
N PHE A 6 -3.65 -5.95 16.58
CA PHE A 6 -3.15 -5.20 15.42
C PHE A 6 -3.13 -3.69 15.68
N TYR A 7 -4.24 -3.10 16.13
CA TYR A 7 -4.38 -1.66 16.36
C TYR A 7 -3.66 -1.16 17.63
N LYS A 8 -3.10 -2.05 18.44
CA LYS A 8 -2.12 -1.66 19.46
C LYS A 8 -0.83 -1.10 18.85
N HIS A 9 -0.52 -1.54 17.63
CA HIS A 9 0.70 -1.16 16.91
C HIS A 9 0.41 -0.24 15.72
N ALA A 10 -0.73 -0.42 15.04
CA ALA A 10 -1.12 0.35 13.87
C ALA A 10 -2.13 1.46 14.22
N GLU A 11 -1.78 2.71 13.90
CA GLU A 11 -2.70 3.85 13.95
C GLU A 11 -3.39 4.07 12.59
N VAL A 12 -4.71 4.20 12.58
CA VAL A 12 -5.48 4.53 11.36
C VAL A 12 -5.69 6.04 11.29
N LYS A 13 -5.34 6.66 10.17
CA LYS A 13 -5.39 8.12 9.98
C LYS A 13 -6.18 8.48 8.73
N PHE A 14 -7.22 9.28 8.92
CA PHE A 14 -8.00 9.84 7.83
C PHE A 14 -7.39 11.19 7.40
N LYS A 15 -7.05 11.32 6.11
CA LYS A 15 -6.39 12.50 5.53
C LYS A 15 -7.12 12.88 4.25
N GLY A 16 -7.91 13.95 4.30
CA GLY A 16 -8.70 14.42 3.14
C GLY A 16 -10.07 13.77 3.02
N ILE A 17 -10.41 12.83 3.90
CA ILE A 17 -11.77 12.35 4.12
C ILE A 17 -12.09 12.39 5.62
N GLU A 18 -13.37 12.55 5.97
CA GLU A 18 -13.83 12.51 7.37
C GLU A 18 -14.11 11.06 7.79
N GLU A 19 -13.63 10.66 8.97
CA GLU A 19 -13.87 9.32 9.53
C GLU A 19 -15.38 9.02 9.65
N ASP A 20 -16.16 10.02 10.05
CA ASP A 20 -17.60 9.90 10.26
C ASP A 20 -18.45 9.95 8.97
N SER A 21 -17.83 10.18 7.82
CA SER A 21 -18.52 10.13 6.53
C SER A 21 -18.99 8.72 6.19
N ASN A 22 -19.90 8.59 5.21
CA ASN A 22 -20.34 7.28 4.71
C ASN A 22 -19.16 6.44 4.21
N LEU A 23 -18.25 7.04 3.44
CA LEU A 23 -17.05 6.38 2.95
C LEU A 23 -16.09 6.06 4.12
N GLY A 24 -15.86 7.00 5.05
CA GLY A 24 -14.98 6.77 6.20
C GLY A 24 -15.41 5.57 7.04
N LYS A 25 -16.70 5.52 7.43
CA LYS A 25 -17.29 4.39 8.16
C LYS A 25 -17.21 3.08 7.40
N ARG A 26 -17.46 3.12 6.08
CA ARG A 26 -17.33 1.95 5.21
C ARG A 26 -15.90 1.43 5.24
N LEU A 27 -14.90 2.30 5.13
CA LEU A 27 -13.48 1.94 5.11
C LEU A 27 -13.01 1.36 6.44
N SER A 28 -13.36 1.96 7.57
CA SER A 28 -13.04 1.39 8.90
C SER A 28 -13.57 -0.03 9.04
N ARG A 29 -14.84 -0.25 8.66
CA ARG A 29 -15.47 -1.57 8.73
C ARG A 29 -14.79 -2.59 7.81
N LEU A 30 -14.39 -2.21 6.60
CA LEU A 30 -13.72 -3.11 5.66
C LEU A 30 -12.29 -3.43 6.12
N LEU A 31 -11.57 -2.44 6.65
CA LEU A 31 -10.25 -2.64 7.24
C LEU A 31 -10.32 -3.63 8.42
N ASP A 32 -11.29 -3.48 9.32
CA ASP A 32 -11.50 -4.41 10.43
C ASP A 32 -11.74 -5.84 9.94
N LYS A 33 -12.56 -6.02 8.90
CA LYS A 33 -12.80 -7.35 8.30
C LYS A 33 -11.52 -7.98 7.74
N VAL A 34 -10.70 -7.18 7.06
CA VAL A 34 -9.40 -7.66 6.55
C VAL A 34 -8.49 -8.06 7.71
N VAL A 35 -8.35 -7.21 8.72
CA VAL A 35 -7.51 -7.49 9.91
C VAL A 35 -7.98 -8.75 10.65
N GLN A 36 -9.29 -8.92 10.82
CA GLN A 36 -9.87 -10.12 11.43
C GLN A 36 -9.50 -11.40 10.66
N SER A 37 -9.43 -11.30 9.33
CA SER A 37 -9.15 -12.41 8.43
C SER A 37 -7.66 -12.75 8.30
N LEU A 38 -6.74 -11.83 8.65
CA LEU A 38 -5.30 -12.08 8.62
C LEU A 38 -4.90 -13.26 9.54
N PRO A 39 -3.90 -14.07 9.21
CA PRO A 39 -3.32 -15.01 10.16
C PRO A 39 -2.57 -14.25 11.27
N ASP A 40 -2.42 -14.87 12.45
CA ASP A 40 -1.64 -14.28 13.56
C ASP A 40 -0.13 -14.48 13.32
N GLU A 41 0.43 -13.72 12.38
CA GLU A 41 1.84 -13.76 11.99
C GLU A 41 2.59 -12.49 12.44
N GLU A 42 3.88 -12.64 12.77
CA GLU A 42 4.72 -11.61 13.41
C GLU A 42 4.82 -10.30 12.61
N GLN A 43 4.84 -10.39 11.27
CA GLN A 43 5.01 -9.23 10.40
C GLN A 43 3.89 -8.19 10.55
N PHE A 44 2.68 -8.59 10.95
CA PHE A 44 1.60 -7.63 11.13
C PHE A 44 1.76 -6.80 12.41
N GLY A 45 2.68 -7.18 13.29
CA GLY A 45 3.08 -6.38 14.46
C GLY A 45 4.01 -5.20 14.16
N VAL A 46 4.45 -5.02 12.90
CA VAL A 46 5.34 -3.90 12.49
C VAL A 46 4.64 -2.84 11.64
N VAL A 47 3.32 -2.97 11.43
CA VAL A 47 2.53 -1.91 10.78
C VAL A 47 2.28 -0.83 11.80
N HIS A 48 2.82 0.37 11.58
CA HIS A 48 2.69 1.49 12.52
C HIS A 48 1.58 2.46 12.13
N ALA A 49 1.31 2.60 10.82
CA ALA A 49 0.28 3.51 10.36
C ALA A 49 -0.39 3.02 9.08
N ILE A 50 -1.71 3.22 9.03
CA ILE A 50 -2.52 3.09 7.82
C ILE A 50 -3.17 4.45 7.57
N TRP A 51 -2.82 5.06 6.45
CA TRP A 51 -3.30 6.38 6.07
C TRP A 51 -4.32 6.25 4.95
N LEU A 52 -5.50 6.83 5.15
CA LEU A 52 -6.58 6.90 4.18
C LEU A 52 -6.54 8.29 3.55
N HIS A 53 -6.04 8.38 2.33
CA HIS A 53 -5.73 9.62 1.63
C HIS A 53 -6.68 9.88 0.48
N THR A 54 -6.99 11.15 0.20
CA THR A 54 -7.29 11.54 -1.19
C THR A 54 -5.99 11.69 -1.97
N LYS A 55 -6.06 11.75 -3.30
CA LYS A 55 -4.86 12.01 -4.14
C LYS A 55 -4.14 13.29 -3.71
N GLU A 56 -4.86 14.37 -3.40
CA GLU A 56 -4.28 15.63 -2.92
C GLU A 56 -3.54 15.43 -1.60
N SER A 57 -4.19 14.84 -0.60
CA SER A 57 -3.58 14.70 0.74
C SER A 57 -2.42 13.70 0.74
N PHE A 58 -2.44 12.71 -0.16
CA PHE A 58 -1.32 11.82 -0.41
C PHE A 58 -0.13 12.60 -0.95
N ILE A 59 -0.31 13.41 -2.00
CA ILE A 59 0.76 14.22 -2.59
C ILE A 59 1.38 15.12 -1.52
N GLU A 60 0.58 15.85 -0.75
CA GLU A 60 1.07 16.75 0.31
C GLU A 60 1.94 16.00 1.33
N SER A 61 1.44 14.85 1.82
CA SER A 61 2.14 14.03 2.82
C SER A 61 3.41 13.41 2.26
N ALA A 62 3.35 12.91 1.03
CA ALA A 62 4.48 12.29 0.34
C ALA A 62 5.57 13.31 -0.01
N GLU A 63 5.20 14.52 -0.44
CA GLU A 63 6.15 15.61 -0.71
C GLU A 63 6.85 16.08 0.57
N GLU A 64 6.10 16.22 1.68
CA GLU A 64 6.70 16.54 2.98
C GLU A 64 7.70 15.46 3.41
N PHE A 65 7.33 14.20 3.22
CA PHE A 65 8.18 13.06 3.55
C PHE A 65 9.44 13.01 2.68
N VAL A 66 9.32 13.24 1.37
CA VAL A 66 10.46 13.34 0.44
C VAL A 66 11.37 14.51 0.78
N ARG A 67 10.83 15.66 1.18
CA ARG A 67 11.62 16.81 1.63
C ARG A 67 12.48 16.48 2.85
N LYS A 68 11.95 15.68 3.78
CA LYS A 68 12.69 15.16 4.94
C LYS A 68 13.65 14.02 4.56
N ASN A 69 13.36 13.27 3.51
CA ASN A 69 14.09 12.06 3.09
C ASN A 69 14.40 12.05 1.57
N PRO A 70 15.28 12.94 1.08
CA PRO A 70 15.43 13.20 -0.36
C PRO A 70 15.99 12.02 -1.19
N SER A 71 16.55 11.00 -0.53
CA SER A 71 17.10 9.78 -1.15
C SER A 71 16.05 8.74 -1.55
N LEU A 72 14.78 8.94 -1.17
CA LEU A 72 13.67 8.04 -1.48
C LEU A 72 13.07 8.33 -2.85
N HIS A 73 13.68 7.72 -3.87
CA HIS A 73 13.28 7.91 -5.27
C HIS A 73 11.93 7.25 -5.62
N SER A 74 11.58 6.13 -4.98
CA SER A 74 10.30 5.43 -5.22
C SER A 74 9.10 6.30 -4.87
N VAL A 75 9.15 7.01 -3.74
CA VAL A 75 8.06 7.92 -3.32
C VAL A 75 7.88 9.06 -4.34
N LYS A 76 8.95 9.56 -4.94
CA LYS A 76 8.88 10.59 -6.00
C LYS A 76 8.14 10.07 -7.24
N GLN A 77 8.45 8.84 -7.67
CA GLN A 77 7.78 8.22 -8.81
C GLN A 77 6.28 8.06 -8.55
N THR A 78 5.89 7.61 -7.36
CA THR A 78 4.47 7.49 -6.98
C THR A 78 3.78 8.86 -6.94
N ILE A 79 4.43 9.92 -6.44
CA ILE A 79 3.88 11.29 -6.49
C ILE A 79 3.60 11.70 -7.95
N ASP A 80 4.56 11.47 -8.85
CA ASP A 80 4.42 11.82 -10.27
C ASP A 80 3.28 11.02 -10.94
N GLU A 81 3.14 9.73 -10.63
CA GLU A 81 2.04 8.89 -11.12
C GLU A 81 0.66 9.38 -10.62
N VAL A 82 0.53 9.73 -9.34
CA VAL A 82 -0.70 10.28 -8.78
C VAL A 82 -1.05 11.62 -9.44
N LYS A 83 -0.07 12.52 -9.61
CA LYS A 83 -0.26 13.81 -10.30
C LYS A 83 -0.72 13.61 -11.75
N MET A 84 -0.09 12.70 -12.48
CA MET A 84 -0.49 12.38 -13.85
C MET A 84 -1.91 11.84 -13.91
N SER A 85 -2.29 10.95 -12.98
CA SER A 85 -3.66 10.46 -12.89
C SER A 85 -4.64 11.62 -12.64
N MET A 86 -4.37 12.50 -11.69
CA MET A 86 -5.22 13.67 -11.43
C MET A 86 -5.43 14.55 -12.67
N MET A 87 -4.35 14.81 -13.43
CA MET A 87 -4.43 15.60 -14.66
C MET A 87 -5.32 14.95 -15.72
N LEU A 88 -5.23 13.63 -15.90
CA LEU A 88 -6.07 12.89 -16.85
C LEU A 88 -7.54 12.94 -16.43
N TRP A 89 -7.81 12.81 -15.13
CA TRP A 89 -9.16 12.86 -14.57
C TRP A 89 -9.81 14.24 -14.68
N GLN A 90 -9.05 15.33 -14.53
CA GLN A 90 -9.55 16.69 -14.73
C GLN A 90 -9.99 16.99 -16.17
N GLN A 91 -9.51 16.20 -17.14
CA GLN A 91 -9.80 16.38 -18.57
C GLN A 91 -11.00 15.56 -19.05
N ASN A 92 -11.57 14.68 -18.21
CA ASN A 92 -12.65 13.79 -18.61
C ASN A 92 -14.03 14.28 -18.17
N THR A 93 -15.00 14.21 -19.08
CA THR A 93 -16.42 14.54 -18.83
C THR A 93 -17.34 13.31 -18.79
N ASP A 94 -16.78 12.11 -18.94
CA ASP A 94 -17.53 10.85 -18.91
C ASP A 94 -18.00 10.47 -17.49
N PRO A 95 -19.05 9.62 -17.39
CA PRO A 95 -19.44 9.01 -16.11
C PRO A 95 -18.26 8.28 -15.45
N VAL A 96 -18.17 8.34 -14.12
CA VAL A 96 -17.01 7.85 -13.35
C VAL A 96 -16.66 6.40 -13.67
N CYS A 97 -17.63 5.49 -13.78
CA CYS A 97 -17.35 4.09 -14.11
C CYS A 97 -16.80 3.87 -15.52
N LYS A 98 -17.20 4.71 -16.48
CA LYS A 98 -16.63 4.65 -17.83
C LYS A 98 -15.20 5.22 -17.81
N ALA A 99 -15.00 6.37 -17.16
CA ALA A 99 -13.70 6.99 -17.00
C ALA A 99 -12.68 6.08 -16.27
N LEU A 100 -13.11 5.35 -15.23
CA LEU A 100 -12.27 4.38 -14.51
C LEU A 100 -11.74 3.27 -15.42
N LYS A 101 -12.54 2.81 -16.40
CA LYS A 101 -12.13 1.77 -17.35
C LYS A 101 -11.18 2.28 -18.42
N GLU A 102 -11.35 3.53 -18.85
CA GLU A 102 -10.61 4.11 -19.96
C GLU A 102 -9.29 4.77 -19.53
N ILE A 103 -9.29 5.45 -18.38
CA ILE A 103 -8.13 6.18 -17.85
C ILE A 103 -7.35 5.34 -16.84
N GLY A 104 -8.05 4.47 -16.08
CA GLY A 104 -7.53 3.89 -14.85
C GLY A 104 -7.65 4.84 -13.66
N SER A 105 -7.63 4.31 -12.43
CA SER A 105 -7.73 5.12 -11.20
C SER A 105 -6.40 5.77 -10.78
N GLY A 106 -5.29 5.36 -11.39
CA GLY A 106 -3.96 5.55 -10.79
C GLY A 106 -3.72 4.50 -9.70
N PRO A 107 -2.70 4.69 -8.84
CA PRO A 107 -2.50 3.80 -7.70
C PRO A 107 -3.63 3.98 -6.67
N ASP A 108 -4.25 2.87 -6.27
CA ASP A 108 -5.29 2.84 -5.22
C ASP A 108 -4.69 2.58 -3.83
N GLY A 109 -3.40 2.24 -3.77
CA GLY A 109 -2.65 1.95 -2.55
C GLY A 109 -1.14 2.14 -2.76
N PHE A 110 -0.42 2.25 -1.65
CA PHE A 110 1.03 2.35 -1.61
C PHE A 110 1.57 1.90 -0.24
N SER A 111 2.41 0.86 -0.22
CA SER A 111 3.13 0.46 1.00
C SER A 111 4.56 1.01 1.03
N LEU A 112 4.86 1.77 2.08
CA LEU A 112 6.22 2.15 2.41
C LEU A 112 6.74 1.24 3.52
N PHE A 113 7.76 0.46 3.18
CA PHE A 113 8.51 -0.33 4.15
C PHE A 113 9.90 0.27 4.37
N TRP A 114 10.16 0.77 5.58
CA TRP A 114 11.45 1.31 5.98
C TRP A 114 12.12 0.42 7.03
N PRO A 115 13.01 -0.51 6.61
CA PRO A 115 13.64 -1.45 7.53
C PRO A 115 14.59 -0.75 8.52
N ALA A 116 14.43 -1.05 9.81
CA ALA A 116 15.40 -0.69 10.82
C ALA A 116 16.55 -1.70 10.84
N PHE A 117 17.69 -1.31 10.28
CA PHE A 117 18.90 -2.13 10.30
C PHE A 117 19.73 -1.84 11.56
N LYS A 118 19.25 -2.28 12.74
CA LYS A 118 20.03 -2.25 13.98
C LYS A 118 21.01 -3.43 14.06
N LYS A 119 22.11 -3.29 14.83
CA LYS A 119 23.14 -4.34 15.03
C LYS A 119 22.57 -5.66 15.59
N THR A 120 21.41 -5.61 16.24
CA THR A 120 20.72 -6.76 16.83
C THR A 120 19.98 -7.62 15.80
N GLY A 121 19.77 -7.14 14.58
CA GLY A 121 18.95 -7.82 13.57
C GLY A 121 17.45 -7.85 13.88
N TYR A 122 17.01 -7.16 14.94
CA TYR A 122 15.60 -7.06 15.30
C TYR A 122 14.86 -6.11 14.35
N MET A 123 13.79 -6.61 13.73
CA MET A 123 12.97 -5.86 12.77
C MET A 123 11.83 -5.05 13.39
N GLY A 124 11.52 -5.23 14.68
CA GLY A 124 10.37 -4.58 15.32
C GLY A 124 10.51 -3.07 15.53
N ASP A 125 11.65 -2.48 15.14
CA ASP A 125 11.83 -1.03 15.03
C ASP A 125 11.66 -0.52 13.58
N SER A 126 11.35 -1.39 12.62
CA SER A 126 11.13 -1.00 11.23
C SER A 126 9.83 -0.22 11.14
N ASP A 127 9.85 0.89 10.40
CA ASP A 127 8.65 1.69 10.17
C ASP A 127 7.98 1.18 8.91
N CYS A 128 6.77 0.62 9.06
CA CYS A 128 5.89 0.37 7.94
C CYS A 128 4.68 1.32 8.00
N ALA A 129 4.47 2.03 6.90
CA ALA A 129 3.29 2.84 6.68
C ALA A 129 2.61 2.40 5.38
N ILE A 130 1.29 2.23 5.44
CA ILE A 130 0.46 1.95 4.28
C ILE A 130 -0.36 3.20 3.99
N SER A 131 -0.39 3.62 2.73
CA SER A 131 -1.27 4.68 2.25
C SER A 131 -2.29 4.06 1.30
N LEU A 132 -3.57 4.21 1.59
CA LEU A 132 -4.67 3.87 0.70
C LEU A 132 -5.16 5.16 0.06
N ILE A 133 -5.22 5.20 -1.27
CA ILE A 133 -5.67 6.36 -2.03
C ILE A 133 -7.13 6.11 -2.38
N VAL A 134 -8.03 6.74 -1.63
CA VAL A 134 -9.43 6.35 -1.52
C VAL A 134 -10.35 7.03 -2.53
N ASP A 135 -9.78 7.86 -3.40
CA ASP A 135 -10.51 8.43 -4.52
C ASP A 135 -11.24 7.35 -5.30
N TYR A 136 -12.52 7.59 -5.57
CA TYR A 136 -13.41 6.70 -6.31
C TYR A 136 -13.78 5.39 -5.59
N TYR A 137 -13.38 5.16 -4.33
CA TYR A 137 -13.80 3.97 -3.59
C TYR A 137 -15.33 3.90 -3.38
N GLU A 138 -16.04 5.04 -3.43
CA GLU A 138 -17.51 5.06 -3.48
C GLU A 138 -18.08 4.27 -4.67
N TYR A 139 -17.31 4.18 -5.76
CA TYR A 139 -17.66 3.47 -6.99
C TYR A 139 -17.01 2.07 -7.08
N ARG A 140 -16.42 1.58 -5.99
CA ARG A 140 -15.80 0.25 -5.93
C ARG A 140 -16.63 -0.69 -5.05
N THR A 141 -16.58 -1.99 -5.32
CA THR A 141 -17.23 -3.00 -4.47
C THR A 141 -16.49 -3.13 -3.14
N ASP A 142 -17.16 -3.67 -2.12
CA ASP A 142 -16.51 -3.97 -0.83
C ASP A 142 -15.35 -4.97 -1.02
N ASP A 143 -15.52 -5.98 -1.88
CA ASP A 143 -14.50 -6.98 -2.15
C ASP A 143 -13.27 -6.38 -2.87
N TYR A 144 -13.48 -5.44 -3.79
CA TYR A 144 -12.39 -4.68 -4.42
C TYR A 144 -11.56 -3.94 -3.37
N ILE A 145 -12.22 -3.15 -2.51
CA ILE A 145 -11.54 -2.33 -1.49
C ILE A 145 -10.79 -3.23 -0.50
N MET A 146 -11.42 -4.32 -0.04
CA MET A 146 -10.74 -5.30 0.81
C MET A 146 -9.54 -5.93 0.10
N GLY A 147 -9.63 -6.13 -1.22
CA GLY A 147 -8.53 -6.61 -2.05
C GLY A 147 -7.34 -5.65 -2.06
N VAL A 148 -7.59 -4.35 -2.23
CA VAL A 148 -6.52 -3.33 -2.16
C VAL A 148 -5.88 -3.32 -0.77
N ILE A 149 -6.68 -3.30 0.31
CA ILE A 149 -6.15 -3.35 1.68
C ILE A 149 -5.29 -4.60 1.91
N ALA A 150 -5.78 -5.77 1.47
CA ALA A 150 -5.06 -7.03 1.59
C ALA A 150 -3.77 -7.05 0.76
N HIS A 151 -3.78 -6.48 -0.44
CA HIS A 151 -2.62 -6.34 -1.30
C HIS A 151 -1.52 -5.53 -0.59
N GLU A 152 -1.83 -4.35 -0.05
CA GLU A 152 -0.83 -3.50 0.61
C GLU A 152 -0.23 -4.15 1.87
N LEU A 153 -1.07 -4.82 2.66
CA LEU A 153 -0.62 -5.61 3.82
C LEU A 153 0.25 -6.80 3.40
N ALA A 154 -0.08 -7.43 2.28
CA ALA A 154 0.69 -8.53 1.71
C ALA A 154 2.03 -8.05 1.14
N GLU A 155 2.09 -6.88 0.53
CA GLU A 155 3.34 -6.29 0.05
C GLU A 155 4.32 -6.06 1.21
N MET A 156 3.81 -5.53 2.33
CA MET A 156 4.57 -5.44 3.59
C MET A 156 5.03 -6.82 4.07
N SER A 157 4.10 -7.78 4.14
CA SER A 157 4.38 -9.14 4.61
C SER A 157 5.49 -9.82 3.82
N TYR A 158 5.41 -9.72 2.49
CA TYR A 158 6.39 -10.24 1.55
C TYR A 158 7.78 -9.60 1.77
N LYS A 159 7.84 -8.26 1.80
CA LYS A 159 9.08 -7.50 2.04
C LYS A 159 9.70 -7.88 3.39
N TRP A 160 8.89 -7.99 4.43
CA TRP A 160 9.34 -8.37 5.77
C TRP A 160 9.92 -9.79 5.79
N GLY A 161 9.26 -10.75 5.15
CA GLY A 161 9.72 -12.15 5.08
C GLY A 161 11.07 -12.30 4.37
N ILE A 162 11.31 -11.52 3.32
CA ILE A 162 12.61 -11.42 2.64
C ILE A 162 13.65 -10.82 3.59
N LEU A 163 13.33 -9.68 4.20
CA LEU A 163 14.28 -8.94 5.01
C LEU A 163 14.68 -9.70 6.27
N LYS A 164 13.76 -10.40 6.91
CA LYS A 164 14.07 -11.25 8.07
C LYS A 164 15.15 -12.28 7.75
N LYS A 165 15.19 -12.80 6.52
CA LYS A 165 16.21 -13.75 6.05
C LYS A 165 17.53 -13.06 5.69
N GLU A 166 17.47 -11.88 5.09
CA GLU A 166 18.64 -11.19 4.50
C GLU A 166 19.32 -10.18 5.44
N ILE A 167 18.67 -9.76 6.54
CA ILE A 167 19.20 -8.78 7.50
C ILE A 167 20.61 -9.10 8.00
N PRO A 168 20.97 -10.35 8.38
CA PRO A 168 22.32 -10.67 8.83
C PRO A 168 23.40 -10.34 7.79
N ASN A 169 23.06 -10.43 6.49
CA ASN A 169 23.93 -10.07 5.38
C ASN A 169 23.96 -8.55 5.16
N MET A 170 22.82 -7.89 5.32
CA MET A 170 22.67 -6.47 5.05
C MET A 170 23.23 -5.56 6.16
N ILE A 171 23.26 -5.99 7.43
CA ILE A 171 23.77 -5.17 8.56
C ILE A 171 25.24 -4.74 8.35
N LYS A 172 26.03 -5.55 7.64
CA LYS A 172 27.45 -5.28 7.38
C LYS A 172 27.67 -4.35 6.18
N MET A 173 26.62 -4.03 5.42
CA MET A 173 26.70 -3.19 4.23
C MET A 173 26.55 -1.71 4.59
N LYS A 174 27.20 -0.84 3.80
CA LYS A 174 26.94 0.61 3.83
C LYS A 174 25.54 0.91 3.30
N ASP A 175 24.94 2.04 3.70
CA ASP A 175 23.57 2.47 3.38
C ASP A 175 23.21 2.35 1.90
N LYS A 176 24.08 2.87 1.02
CA LYS A 176 23.87 2.78 -0.43
C LYS A 176 23.80 1.32 -0.92
N GLY A 177 24.63 0.45 -0.37
CA GLY A 177 24.63 -0.99 -0.68
C GLY A 177 23.38 -1.69 -0.13
N ARG A 178 22.94 -1.33 1.09
CA ARG A 178 21.69 -1.82 1.69
C ARG A 178 20.48 -1.48 0.84
N ASN A 179 20.36 -0.21 0.43
CA ASN A 179 19.24 0.24 -0.40
C ASN A 179 19.23 -0.43 -1.79
N ALA A 180 20.39 -0.63 -2.40
CA ALA A 180 20.50 -1.35 -3.66
C ALA A 180 20.10 -2.83 -3.52
N ARG A 181 20.57 -3.50 -2.46
CA ARG A 181 20.23 -4.89 -2.16
C ARG A 181 18.75 -5.06 -1.84
N LEU A 182 18.15 -4.13 -1.09
CA LEU A 182 16.71 -4.14 -0.80
C LEU A 182 15.90 -4.10 -2.10
N ARG A 183 16.16 -3.12 -2.98
CA ARG A 183 15.47 -2.99 -4.26
C ARG A 183 15.61 -4.25 -5.13
N GLN A 184 16.81 -4.84 -5.15
CA GLN A 184 17.07 -6.09 -5.88
C GLN A 184 16.22 -7.25 -5.33
N LEU A 185 16.11 -7.37 -4.02
CA LEU A 185 15.40 -8.49 -3.39
C LEU A 185 13.89 -8.37 -3.47
N THR A 186 13.36 -7.16 -3.30
CA THR A 186 11.92 -6.92 -3.27
C THR A 186 11.35 -6.59 -4.64
N GLU A 187 12.20 -6.48 -5.66
CA GLU A 187 11.82 -6.09 -7.02
C GLU A 187 11.00 -4.79 -7.03
N THR A 188 11.44 -3.77 -6.26
CA THR A 188 10.70 -2.51 -6.08
C THR A 188 11.29 -1.34 -6.85
N GLY A 189 10.46 -0.33 -7.12
CA GLY A 189 10.87 0.93 -7.76
C GLY A 189 10.82 0.90 -9.29
N PHE A 190 10.00 0.01 -9.85
CA PHE A 190 9.64 0.01 -11.26
C PHE A 190 8.51 1.00 -11.52
N ARG A 191 8.46 1.52 -12.76
CA ARG A 191 7.44 2.46 -13.18
C ARG A 191 6.14 1.71 -13.48
N GLY A 192 5.00 2.26 -13.08
CA GLY A 192 3.69 1.71 -13.43
C GLY A 192 3.57 1.42 -14.93
N GLY A 193 3.05 0.23 -15.25
CA GLY A 193 2.83 -0.23 -16.63
C GLY A 193 4.04 -0.85 -17.34
N SER A 194 5.18 -1.03 -16.67
CA SER A 194 6.30 -1.83 -17.22
C SER A 194 6.12 -3.33 -16.93
N ASP A 195 6.75 -4.20 -17.72
CA ASP A 195 6.73 -5.65 -17.50
C ASP A 195 7.29 -6.02 -16.11
N GLU A 196 8.30 -5.29 -15.65
CA GLU A 196 8.87 -5.46 -14.31
C GLU A 196 7.89 -5.04 -13.21
N TYR A 197 7.11 -3.99 -13.44
CA TYR A 197 6.05 -3.59 -12.51
C TYR A 197 4.98 -4.68 -12.42
N TYR A 198 4.51 -5.23 -13.55
CA TYR A 198 3.52 -6.32 -13.51
C TYR A 198 4.04 -7.58 -12.80
N LYS A 199 5.32 -7.94 -13.01
CA LYS A 199 5.95 -9.04 -12.26
C LYS A 199 6.06 -8.74 -10.78
N HIS A 200 6.40 -7.50 -10.43
CA HIS A 200 6.43 -7.07 -9.04
C HIS A 200 5.05 -7.25 -8.39
N GLU A 201 3.97 -6.81 -9.05
CA GLU A 201 2.58 -6.92 -8.56
C GLU A 201 2.11 -8.36 -8.36
N GLU A 202 2.66 -9.36 -9.07
CA GLU A 202 2.36 -10.77 -8.82
C GLU A 202 2.82 -11.23 -7.42
N LEU A 203 3.89 -10.65 -6.88
CA LEU A 203 4.46 -11.02 -5.58
C LEU A 203 3.50 -10.72 -4.40
N PRO A 204 3.04 -9.47 -4.18
CA PRO A 204 2.06 -9.15 -3.14
C PRO A 204 0.71 -9.84 -3.41
N ASN A 205 0.28 -10.00 -4.66
CA ASN A 205 -0.96 -10.72 -4.97
C ASN A 205 -0.90 -12.20 -4.56
N ASN A 206 0.22 -12.87 -4.79
CA ASN A 206 0.42 -14.25 -4.36
C ASN A 206 0.53 -14.36 -2.84
N GLU A 207 1.16 -13.40 -2.19
CA GLU A 207 1.22 -13.33 -0.73
C GLU A 207 -0.17 -13.09 -0.13
N ALA A 208 -0.97 -12.19 -0.68
CA ALA A 208 -2.35 -11.95 -0.23
C ALA A 208 -3.22 -13.21 -0.38
N ARG A 209 -3.05 -13.96 -1.48
CA ARG A 209 -3.69 -15.28 -1.64
C ARG A 209 -3.24 -16.29 -0.59
N ARG A 210 -1.94 -16.33 -0.24
CA ARG A 210 -1.41 -17.18 0.84
C ARG A 210 -2.04 -16.81 2.19
N LEU A 211 -2.25 -15.52 2.42
CA LEU A 211 -2.88 -14.97 3.63
C LEU A 211 -4.40 -15.18 3.69
N GLY A 212 -5.02 -15.73 2.63
CA GLY A 212 -6.44 -16.12 2.61
C GLY A 212 -7.35 -15.23 1.75
N PHE A 213 -6.83 -14.17 1.13
CA PHE A 213 -7.62 -13.15 0.42
C PHE A 213 -7.81 -13.43 -1.07
N ARG A 214 -7.94 -14.70 -1.46
CA ARG A 214 -8.02 -15.06 -2.88
C ARG A 214 -9.18 -14.37 -3.59
N LYS A 215 -10.36 -14.38 -2.97
CA LYS A 215 -11.57 -13.78 -3.53
C LYS A 215 -11.37 -12.28 -3.74
N GLU A 216 -10.91 -11.58 -2.72
CA GLU A 216 -10.74 -10.12 -2.70
C GLU A 216 -9.69 -9.67 -3.71
N ILE A 217 -8.59 -10.41 -3.83
CA ILE A 217 -7.55 -10.15 -4.85
C ILE A 217 -8.09 -10.39 -6.26
N ASP A 218 -8.83 -11.47 -6.47
CA ASP A 218 -9.40 -11.75 -7.79
C ASP A 218 -10.44 -10.67 -8.19
N GLU A 219 -11.22 -10.12 -7.24
CA GLU A 219 -12.11 -8.98 -7.48
C GLU A 219 -11.35 -7.67 -7.73
N MET A 220 -10.29 -7.39 -6.97
CA MET A 220 -9.42 -6.23 -7.18
C MET A 220 -8.85 -6.23 -8.61
N LEU A 221 -8.35 -7.38 -9.08
CA LEU A 221 -7.76 -7.52 -10.41
C LEU A 221 -8.76 -7.36 -11.56
N LYS A 222 -10.06 -7.58 -11.33
CA LYS A 222 -11.09 -7.27 -12.34
C LYS A 222 -11.32 -5.78 -12.51
N GLY A 223 -11.07 -4.98 -11.47
CA GLY A 223 -11.25 -3.54 -11.52
C GLY A 223 -12.69 -3.09 -11.75
N GLU A 224 -13.68 -3.87 -11.28
CA GLU A 224 -15.08 -3.55 -11.50
C GLU A 224 -15.50 -2.25 -10.80
N CYS A 225 -16.46 -1.56 -11.41
CA CYS A 225 -17.03 -0.32 -10.91
C CYS A 225 -18.53 -0.53 -10.64
N VAL A 226 -19.03 0.07 -9.57
CA VAL A 226 -20.45 0.10 -9.22
C VAL A 226 -20.99 1.50 -9.37
N GLU A 227 -22.16 1.62 -10.00
CA GLU A 227 -22.91 2.88 -9.98
C GLU A 227 -23.55 3.03 -8.58
N PRO A 228 -23.37 4.18 -7.91
CA PRO A 228 -23.87 4.41 -6.55
C PRO A 228 -25.40 4.53 -6.47
#